data_AF-A0A4Y2NF62-F1
#
_entry.id   AF-A0A4Y2NF62-F1
#
_cell.length_a   1.000
_cell.length_b   1.000
_cell.length_c   1.000
_cell.angle_alpha   90.00
_cell.angle_beta   90.00
_cell.angle_gamma   90.00
#
_symmetry.space_group_name_H-M   'P 1'
#
loop_
_entity.id
_entity.type
_entity.pdbx_description
1 polymer ?
#
loop_
_entity_poly.entity_id
_entity_poly.type
_entity_poly.pdbx_seq_one_letter_code
_entity_poly.pdbx_strand_id
1 'polypeptide(L)'
;MTLPQSISLEVFNEEVETFASYLDRLKMFFTTNNVPSDKKVPTMITLLSAKTYALLKNLLEPEKPKDKSFRELTAILEKQLNQKPLVLFFLNAFEFTSGTNQKGRLWRCFVPR
;
A
#
# COMPACT_ATOMS: atom_id res chain seq x y z
N MET A 1 40.69 -15.94 -0.30
CA MET A 1 39.28 -16.36 -0.41
C MET A 1 38.46 -15.43 0.45
N THR A 2 37.94 -14.34 -0.13
CA THR A 2 37.04 -13.42 0.58
C THR A 2 35.72 -14.15 0.79
N LEU A 3 35.30 -14.28 2.05
CA LEU A 3 33.94 -14.73 2.38
C LEU A 3 32.95 -13.90 1.54
N PRO A 4 31.94 -14.51 0.88
CA PRO A 4 30.91 -13.72 0.24
C PRO A 4 30.35 -12.82 1.33
N GLN A 5 30.44 -11.50 1.11
CA GLN A 5 29.99 -10.52 2.09
C GLN A 5 28.56 -10.88 2.46
N SER A 6 28.30 -11.08 3.74
CA SER A 6 26.94 -11.23 4.24
C SER A 6 26.17 -9.99 3.80
N ILE A 7 25.35 -10.12 2.76
CA ILE A 7 24.59 -9.01 2.21
C ILE A 7 23.55 -8.65 3.28
N SER A 8 23.80 -7.59 4.05
CA SER A 8 22.83 -7.09 5.01
C SER A 8 21.78 -6.29 4.25
N LEU A 9 20.52 -6.71 4.35
CA LEU A 9 19.39 -5.93 3.84
C LEU A 9 18.92 -4.96 4.94
N GLU A 10 18.68 -3.71 4.55
CA GLU A 10 18.13 -2.70 5.45
C GLU A 10 16.63 -2.89 5.66
N VAL A 11 16.13 -2.33 6.77
CA VAL A 11 14.70 -2.36 7.11
C VAL A 11 13.93 -1.46 6.15
N PHE A 12 12.77 -1.91 5.70
CA PHE A 12 11.89 -1.12 4.83
C PHE A 12 11.52 0.23 5.47
N ASN A 13 11.75 1.32 4.74
CA ASN A 13 11.30 2.65 5.13
C ASN A 13 10.44 3.29 4.03
N GLU A 14 9.17 3.54 4.35
CA GLU A 14 8.16 4.13 3.46
C GLU A 14 8.50 5.57 3.03
N GLU A 15 9.32 6.29 3.80
CA GLU A 15 9.72 7.68 3.49
C GLU A 15 10.90 7.75 2.52
N VAL A 16 11.69 6.68 2.43
CA VAL A 16 12.95 6.64 1.66
C VAL A 16 12.76 5.93 0.32
N GLU A 17 12.03 4.81 0.31
CA GLU A 17 11.86 4.00 -0.91
C GLU A 17 10.42 3.52 -1.08
N THR A 18 10.04 3.26 -2.33
CA THR A 18 8.76 2.64 -2.63
C THR A 18 8.79 1.14 -2.32
N PHE A 19 7.64 0.57 -1.98
CA PHE A 19 7.54 -0.86 -1.69
C PHE A 19 7.98 -1.75 -2.86
N ALA A 20 7.77 -1.31 -4.11
CA ALA A 20 8.22 -2.01 -5.29
C ALA A 20 9.76 -2.13 -5.36
N SER A 21 10.48 -1.03 -5.11
CA SER A 21 11.95 -1.03 -5.06
C SER A 21 12.48 -1.93 -3.94
N TYR A 22 11.83 -1.89 -2.77
CA TYR A 22 12.16 -2.78 -1.65
C TYR A 22 11.96 -4.25 -2.03
N LEU A 23 10.86 -4.60 -2.72
CA LEU A 23 10.62 -5.97 -3.18
C LEU A 23 11.69 -6.47 -4.14
N ASP A 24 12.20 -5.63 -5.04
CA ASP A 24 13.26 -6.06 -5.95
C ASP A 24 14.58 -6.30 -5.21
N ARG A 25 14.94 -5.45 -4.23
CA ARG A 25 16.08 -5.71 -3.34
C ARG A 25 15.89 -7.01 -2.56
N LEU A 26 14.70 -7.26 -2.04
CA LEU A 26 14.36 -8.47 -1.29
C LEU A 26 14.45 -9.73 -2.17
N LYS A 27 13.99 -9.67 -3.44
CA LYS A 27 14.15 -10.76 -4.40
C LYS A 27 15.62 -11.04 -4.70
N MET A 28 16.43 -9.99 -4.91
CA MET A 28 17.87 -10.15 -5.11
C MET A 28 18.53 -10.79 -3.88
N PHE A 29 18.13 -10.39 -2.67
CA PHE A 29 18.59 -11.02 -1.44
C PHE A 29 18.25 -12.52 -1.38
N PHE A 30 17.02 -12.92 -1.76
CA PHE A 30 16.66 -14.34 -1.81
C PHE A 30 17.46 -15.13 -2.84
N THR A 31 17.72 -14.55 -4.01
CA THR A 31 18.51 -15.18 -5.07
C THR A 31 19.95 -15.38 -4.62
N THR A 32 20.59 -14.35 -4.05
CA THR A 32 22.01 -14.43 -3.66
C THR A 32 22.23 -15.34 -2.46
N ASN A 33 21.31 -15.38 -1.50
CA ASN A 33 21.42 -16.21 -0.31
C ASN A 33 20.79 -17.61 -0.49
N ASN A 34 20.25 -17.91 -1.67
CA ASN A 34 19.58 -19.18 -1.99
C ASN A 34 18.54 -19.60 -0.93
N VAL A 35 17.68 -18.65 -0.53
CA VAL A 35 16.74 -18.84 0.59
C VAL A 35 15.59 -19.75 0.16
N PRO A 36 15.31 -20.85 0.89
CA PRO A 36 14.19 -21.74 0.58
C PRO A 36 12.85 -21.01 0.74
N SER A 37 11.84 -21.42 -0.04
CA SER A 37 10.49 -20.80 -0.06
C SER A 37 9.88 -20.63 1.34
N ASP A 38 10.08 -21.62 2.21
CA ASP A 38 9.49 -21.65 3.55
C ASP A 38 10.07 -20.57 4.48
N LYS A 39 11.29 -20.10 4.18
CA LYS A 39 11.97 -19.05 4.95
C LYS A 39 11.72 -17.65 4.37
N LYS A 40 11.18 -17.52 3.16
CA LYS A 40 10.94 -16.20 2.53
C LYS A 40 9.96 -15.35 3.34
N VAL A 41 8.86 -15.95 3.82
CA VAL A 41 7.84 -15.24 4.63
C VAL A 41 8.42 -14.79 5.98
N PRO A 42 9.06 -15.66 6.79
CA PRO A 42 9.74 -15.24 8.02
C PRO A 42 10.79 -14.15 7.79
N THR A 43 11.65 -14.29 6.77
CA THR A 43 12.71 -13.32 6.47
C THR A 43 12.12 -11.97 6.08
N MET A 44 11.08 -11.94 5.25
CA MET A 44 10.38 -10.70 4.92
C MET A 44 9.82 -10.02 6.19
N ILE A 45 9.15 -10.77 7.07
CA ILE A 45 8.59 -10.23 8.31
C ILE A 45 9.67 -9.60 9.20
N THR A 46 10.87 -10.19 9.28
CA THR A 46 11.98 -9.63 10.05
C THR A 46 12.56 -8.35 9.45
N LEU A 47 12.43 -8.16 8.13
CA LEU A 47 12.97 -7.02 7.39
C LEU A 47 11.95 -5.88 7.23
N LEU A 48 10.70 -6.08 7.64
CA LEU A 48 9.69 -5.03 7.70
C LEU A 48 9.93 -4.13 8.92
N SER A 49 9.62 -2.84 8.77
CA SER A 49 9.56 -1.95 9.94
C SER A 49 8.43 -2.36 10.88
N ALA A 50 8.56 -2.02 12.17
CA ALA A 50 7.52 -2.28 13.17
C ALA A 50 6.15 -1.70 12.76
N LYS A 51 6.15 -0.52 12.13
CA LYS A 51 4.95 0.14 11.61
C LYS A 51 4.27 -0.69 10.52
N THR A 52 5.04 -1.14 9.51
CA THR A 52 4.51 -1.93 8.39
C THR A 52 4.03 -3.32 8.85
N TYR A 53 4.75 -3.93 9.79
CA TYR A 53 4.33 -5.20 10.39
C TYR A 53 3.03 -5.09 11.19
N ALA A 54 2.85 -4.02 11.98
CA ALA A 54 1.60 -3.75 12.70
C ALA A 54 0.41 -3.56 11.74
N LEU A 55 0.62 -2.81 10.65
CA LEU A 55 -0.36 -2.66 9.56
C LEU A 55 -0.74 -4.01 8.97
N LEU A 56 0.26 -4.81 8.59
CA LEU A 56 0.05 -6.15 8.04
C LEU A 56 -0.75 -7.03 9.00
N LYS A 57 -0.42 -7.00 10.29
CA LYS A 57 -1.12 -7.78 11.32
C LYS A 57 -2.59 -7.39 11.40
N ASN A 58 -2.91 -6.10 11.45
CA ASN A 58 -4.28 -5.60 11.52
C ASN A 58 -5.12 -6.01 10.30
N LEU A 59 -4.50 -6.11 9.13
CA LEU A 59 -5.19 -6.49 7.88
C LEU A 59 -5.46 -7.98 7.77
N LEU A 60 -4.71 -8.79 8.52
CA LEU A 60 -4.77 -10.24 8.44
C LEU A 60 -5.68 -10.85 9.50
N GLU A 61 -6.14 -10.09 10.49
CA GLU A 61 -7.05 -10.59 11.52
C GLU A 61 -8.32 -11.19 10.88
N PRO A 62 -8.74 -12.42 11.27
CA PRO A 62 -8.25 -13.25 12.37
C PRO A 62 -7.13 -14.27 12.02
N GLU A 63 -6.62 -14.27 10.79
CA GLU A 63 -5.60 -15.22 10.30
C GLU A 63 -4.16 -14.80 10.65
N LYS A 64 -3.24 -15.77 10.74
CA LYS A 64 -1.83 -15.48 11.03
C LYS A 64 -1.07 -15.12 9.75
N PRO A 65 -0.15 -14.13 9.79
CA PRO A 65 0.71 -13.79 8.65
C PRO A 65 1.62 -14.92 8.18
N LYS A 66 1.86 -15.91 9.04
CA LYS A 66 2.70 -17.07 8.74
C LYS A 66 2.01 -18.11 7.86
N ASP A 67 0.67 -18.11 7.81
CA ASP A 67 -0.11 -19.10 7.08
C ASP A 67 -0.37 -18.68 5.62
N LYS A 68 -0.02 -17.44 5.24
CA LYS A 68 -0.21 -16.91 3.88
C LYS A 68 1.03 -17.03 3.02
N SER A 69 0.82 -17.15 1.71
CA SER A 69 1.92 -17.21 0.76
C SER A 69 2.62 -15.86 0.66
N PHE A 70 3.91 -15.88 0.35
CA PHE A 70 4.71 -14.67 0.11
C PHE A 70 4.03 -13.74 -0.91
N ARG A 71 3.47 -14.29 -1.98
CA ARG A 71 2.82 -13.54 -3.06
C ARG A 71 1.55 -12.81 -2.62
N GLU A 72 0.77 -13.42 -1.73
CA GLU A 72 -0.44 -12.80 -1.18
C GLU A 72 -0.08 -11.67 -0.22
N LEU A 73 0.91 -11.88 0.65
CA LEU A 73 1.36 -10.85 1.59
C LEU A 73 1.90 -9.62 0.87
N THR A 74 2.71 -9.81 -0.18
CA THR A 74 3.24 -8.70 -0.98
C THR A 74 2.12 -7.95 -1.70
N ALA A 75 1.10 -8.65 -2.23
CA ALA A 75 -0.03 -8.02 -2.88
C ALA A 75 -0.91 -7.21 -1.90
N ILE A 76 -1.12 -7.72 -0.69
CA ILE A 76 -1.85 -6.99 0.36
C ILE A 76 -1.09 -5.73 0.75
N LEU A 77 0.23 -5.83 0.97
CA LEU A 77 1.07 -4.68 1.32
C LEU A 77 1.13 -3.65 0.21
N GLU A 78 1.32 -4.07 -1.05
CA GLU A 78 1.27 -3.19 -2.22
C GLU A 78 -0.06 -2.45 -2.29
N LYS A 79 -1.18 -3.16 -2.11
CA LYS A 79 -2.50 -2.52 -2.14
C LYS A 79 -2.58 -1.42 -1.10
N GLN A 80 -2.18 -1.70 0.14
CA GLN A 80 -2.32 -0.81 1.29
C GLN A 80 -1.41 0.42 1.20
N LEU A 81 -0.14 0.23 0.85
CA LEU A 81 0.80 1.33 0.67
C LEU A 81 0.43 2.19 -0.55
N ASN A 82 -0.24 1.62 -1.55
CA ASN A 82 -0.78 2.36 -2.70
C ASN A 82 -2.20 2.89 -2.49
N GLN A 83 -2.89 2.61 -1.37
CA GLN A 83 -4.17 3.24 -1.06
C GLN A 83 -3.93 4.70 -0.64
N LYS A 84 -3.58 5.55 -1.61
CA LYS A 84 -3.68 7.00 -1.45
C LYS A 84 -5.13 7.35 -1.10
N PRO A 85 -5.35 8.27 -0.16
CA PRO A 85 -6.69 8.64 0.27
C PRO A 85 -7.46 9.21 -0.91
N LEU A 86 -8.62 8.63 -1.21
CA LEU A 86 -9.58 9.10 -2.22
C LEU A 86 -10.20 10.47 -1.87
N VAL A 87 -9.56 11.27 -1.01
CA VAL A 87 -10.10 12.51 -0.46
C VAL A 87 -9.97 13.68 -1.44
N LEU A 88 -9.09 13.58 -2.45
CA LEU A 88 -8.94 14.62 -3.49
C LEU A 88 -9.98 14.56 -4.61
N PHE A 89 -10.79 13.49 -4.72
CA PHE A 89 -11.85 13.45 -5.73
C PHE A 89 -13.12 14.18 -5.26
N PHE A 90 -13.42 14.17 -3.95
CA PHE A 90 -14.63 14.80 -3.41
C PHE A 90 -14.49 16.30 -3.13
N LEU A 91 -13.28 16.81 -2.89
CA LEU A 91 -13.05 18.26 -2.68
C LEU A 91 -13.17 19.08 -3.99
N ASN A 92 -12.69 18.55 -5.12
CA ASN A 92 -12.76 19.23 -6.42
C ASN A 92 -14.18 19.31 -7.02
N ALA A 93 -15.13 18.52 -6.51
CA ALA A 93 -16.52 18.55 -6.97
C ALA A 93 -17.37 19.61 -6.23
N PHE A 94 -16.96 20.06 -5.04
CA PHE A 94 -17.75 20.99 -4.22
C PHE A 94 -17.50 22.46 -4.58
N GLU A 95 -16.41 22.77 -5.28
CA GLU A 95 -16.04 24.15 -5.65
C GLU A 95 -16.67 24.65 -6.97
N PHE A 96 -17.44 23.82 -7.69
CA PHE A 96 -17.97 24.16 -9.03
C PHE A 96 -19.49 24.42 -9.10
N THR A 97 -20.14 24.79 -7.99
CA THR A 97 -21.49 25.40 -8.05
C THR A 97 -21.58 26.66 -7.21
N SER A 98 -20.70 27.61 -7.46
CA SER A 98 -20.90 29.01 -7.08
C SER A 98 -20.62 29.93 -8.27
N GLY A 99 -21.41 29.74 -9.32
CA GLY A 99 -21.64 30.73 -10.37
C GLY A 99 -22.90 31.51 -10.02
N THR A 100 -22.74 32.80 -9.77
CA THR A 100 -23.71 33.73 -9.21
C THR A 100 -24.99 33.90 -10.04
N ASN A 101 -26.06 34.16 -9.30
CA ASN A 101 -27.38 34.56 -9.79
C ASN A 101 -27.29 35.84 -10.62
N GLN A 102 -27.90 35.84 -11.80
CA GLN A 102 -28.95 36.79 -12.22
C GLN A 102 -29.08 36.68 -13.74
N LYS A 103 -30.22 36.15 -14.23
CA LYS A 103 -31.20 36.89 -15.07
C LYS A 103 -32.56 36.23 -14.89
N GLY A 104 -33.52 37.04 -14.47
CA GLY A 104 -34.84 36.58 -14.04
C GLY A 104 -35.61 35.85 -15.14
N ARG A 105 -36.37 34.84 -14.73
CA ARG A 105 -37.67 34.52 -15.33
C ARG A 105 -38.52 33.77 -14.31
N LEU A 106 -39.63 34.42 -14.02
CA LEU A 106 -40.86 34.02 -13.31
C LEU A 106 -41.05 32.51 -13.11
N TRP A 107 -41.13 32.11 -11.85
CA TRP A 107 -41.54 30.77 -11.42
C TRP A 107 -43.00 30.53 -11.79
N ARG A 108 -43.23 29.69 -12.79
CA ARG A 108 -44.53 29.06 -13.03
C ARG A 108 -44.37 27.58 -12.73
N CYS A 109 -44.68 27.20 -11.50
CA CYS A 109 -44.80 25.81 -11.10
C CYS A 109 -45.91 25.16 -11.93
N PHE A 110 -45.56 24.22 -12.80
CA PHE A 110 -46.55 23.36 -13.46
C PHE A 110 -46.50 22.00 -12.77
N VAL A 111 -47.46 21.77 -11.86
CA VAL A 111 -47.77 20.45 -11.35
C VAL A 111 -48.72 19.81 -12.35
N PRO A 112 -48.36 18.71 -13.05
CA PRO A 112 -49.34 17.97 -13.83
C PRO A 112 -50.23 17.17 -12.87
N ARG A 113 -51.54 17.24 -13.15
CA ARG A 113 -52.59 16.54 -12.44
C ARG A 113 -52.63 15.07 -12.86
#